data_AF-A0A136JKG4-F1
#
_entry.id   AF-A0A136JKG4-F1
#
_cell.length_a   1.000
_cell.length_b   1.000
_cell.length_c   1.000
_cell.angle_alpha   90.00
_cell.angle_beta   90.00
_cell.angle_gamma   90.00
#
_symmetry.space_group_name_H-M   'P 1'
#
loop_
_entity.id
_entity.type
_entity.pdbx_description
1 polymer ?
#
loop_
_entity_poly.entity_id
_entity_poly.type
_entity_poly.pdbx_seq_one_letter_code
_entity_poly.pdbx_strand_id
1 'polypeptide(L)'
;MEPSSTTTRVITYMHPVYRIWFTWADATITWATVAAAFVAPGAIYEALVPASVGGARNAGHDALVNQMGALYISIALTATVLLRVTRDATVWRVVQGSVLAVDLALIAIMIESLSTRGMLHPAAWAASDWQNMGLTVWVAVLRGFFIAEVGVKTQTVKFKVA
;
A
#
# COMPACT_ATOMS: atom_id res chain seq x y z
N MET A 1 7.37 -36.96 -24.50
CA MET A 1 7.19 -35.82 -23.56
C MET A 1 5.78 -35.31 -23.76
N GLU A 2 4.89 -35.42 -22.77
CA GLU A 2 3.59 -34.74 -22.81
C GLU A 2 3.84 -33.21 -22.80
N PRO A 3 3.11 -32.43 -23.63
CA PRO A 3 3.20 -30.97 -23.57
C PRO A 3 2.70 -30.49 -22.21
N SER A 4 3.50 -29.67 -21.51
CA SER A 4 3.11 -29.10 -20.22
C SER A 4 1.95 -28.11 -20.42
N SER A 5 0.83 -28.35 -19.76
CA SER A 5 -0.29 -27.39 -19.74
C SER A 5 -0.12 -26.41 -18.58
N THR A 6 -0.06 -25.10 -18.88
CA THR A 6 -0.05 -24.06 -17.84
C THR A 6 -1.48 -23.68 -17.48
N THR A 7 -1.78 -23.65 -16.18
CA THR A 7 -3.09 -23.29 -15.66
C THR A 7 -3.01 -21.95 -14.93
N THR A 8 -3.87 -21.00 -15.28
CA THR A 8 -3.92 -19.66 -14.66
C THR A 8 -5.32 -19.37 -14.13
N ARG A 9 -5.41 -18.80 -12.92
CA ARG A 9 -6.66 -18.25 -12.39
C ARG A 9 -6.83 -16.83 -12.88
N VAL A 10 -7.90 -16.55 -13.61
CA VAL A 10 -8.23 -15.20 -14.08
C VAL A 10 -9.39 -14.63 -13.29
N ILE A 11 -9.34 -13.35 -12.94
CA ILE A 11 -10.45 -12.64 -12.30
C ILE A 11 -11.53 -12.41 -13.36
N THR A 12 -12.71 -13.00 -13.14
CA THR A 12 -13.90 -12.79 -13.99
C THR A 12 -14.83 -11.74 -13.42
N TYR A 13 -14.84 -11.58 -12.10
CA TYR A 13 -15.57 -10.54 -11.41
C TYR A 13 -14.79 -10.05 -10.20
N MET A 14 -14.83 -8.75 -9.96
CA MET A 14 -14.27 -8.09 -8.79
C MET A 14 -15.25 -7.00 -8.36
N HIS A 15 -15.58 -6.97 -7.07
CA HIS A 15 -16.45 -5.94 -6.53
C HIS A 15 -15.91 -4.54 -6.88
N PRO A 16 -16.74 -3.59 -7.35
CA PRO A 16 -16.28 -2.29 -7.83
C PRO A 16 -15.43 -1.52 -6.83
N VAL A 17 -15.68 -1.71 -5.52
CA VAL A 17 -14.89 -1.09 -4.44
C VAL A 17 -13.39 -1.36 -4.60
N TYR A 18 -12.99 -2.59 -4.89
CA TYR A 18 -11.58 -2.96 -5.03
C TYR A 18 -10.98 -2.36 -6.29
N ARG A 19 -11.75 -2.38 -7.39
CA ARG A 19 -11.27 -1.85 -8.67
C ARG A 19 -11.04 -0.35 -8.55
N ILE A 20 -12.00 0.40 -8.01
CA ILE A 20 -11.88 1.84 -7.81
C ILE A 20 -10.75 2.14 -6.82
N TRP A 21 -10.73 1.44 -5.68
CA TRP A 21 -9.75 1.72 -4.64
C TRP A 21 -8.32 1.44 -5.12
N PHE A 22 -8.00 0.19 -5.48
CA PHE A 22 -6.62 -0.22 -5.76
C PHE A 22 -6.05 0.39 -7.03
N THR A 23 -6.89 0.66 -8.04
CA THR A 23 -6.38 1.19 -9.31
C THR A 23 -6.42 2.71 -9.37
N TRP A 24 -7.35 3.37 -8.68
CA TRP A 24 -7.51 4.83 -8.74
C TRP A 24 -7.18 5.52 -7.44
N ALA A 25 -7.95 5.29 -6.37
CA ALA A 25 -7.80 6.04 -5.13
C ALA A 25 -6.39 5.84 -4.54
N ASP A 26 -6.00 4.57 -4.39
CA ASP A 26 -4.73 4.16 -3.82
C ASP A 26 -3.54 4.59 -4.68
N ALA A 27 -3.66 4.43 -6.01
CA ALA A 27 -2.66 4.88 -6.96
C ALA A 27 -2.45 6.39 -6.89
N THR A 28 -3.52 7.20 -6.83
CA THR A 28 -3.43 8.65 -6.74
C THR A 28 -2.80 9.09 -5.42
N ILE A 29 -3.20 8.49 -4.29
CA ILE A 29 -2.61 8.78 -2.98
C ILE A 29 -1.12 8.44 -3.00
N THR A 30 -0.75 7.29 -3.55
CA THR A 30 0.66 6.86 -3.65
C THR A 30 1.47 7.83 -4.51
N TRP A 31 0.95 8.26 -5.66
CA TRP A 31 1.62 9.26 -6.49
C TRP A 31 1.75 10.62 -5.80
N ALA A 32 0.75 11.03 -5.03
CA ALA A 32 0.83 12.24 -4.22
C ALA A 32 1.93 12.12 -3.14
N THR A 33 2.04 10.96 -2.47
CA THR A 33 3.13 10.66 -1.52
C THR A 33 4.49 10.71 -2.20
N VAL A 34 4.63 10.10 -3.38
CA VAL A 34 5.87 10.15 -4.17
C VAL A 34 6.25 11.60 -4.49
N ALA A 35 5.31 12.41 -5.00
CA ALA A 35 5.56 13.80 -5.32
C ALA A 35 5.96 14.61 -4.07
N ALA A 36 5.24 14.43 -2.96
CA ALA A 36 5.53 15.11 -1.70
C ALA A 36 6.91 14.72 -1.14
N ALA A 37 7.34 13.47 -1.29
CA ALA A 37 8.65 13.02 -0.83
C ALA A 37 9.80 13.79 -1.49
N PHE A 38 9.69 14.12 -2.79
CA PHE A 38 10.75 14.84 -3.51
C PHE A 38 10.61 16.37 -3.45
N VAL A 39 9.38 16.89 -3.44
CA VAL A 39 9.13 18.35 -3.47
C VAL A 39 9.13 18.96 -2.08
N ALA A 40 8.65 18.22 -1.08
CA ALA A 40 8.51 18.68 0.29
C ALA A 40 8.94 17.59 1.31
N PRO A 41 10.20 17.10 1.23
CA PRO A 41 10.68 16.03 2.11
C PRO A 41 10.55 16.36 3.60
N GLY A 42 10.68 17.65 3.97
CA GLY A 42 10.48 18.11 5.34
C GLY A 42 9.05 17.90 5.85
N ALA A 43 8.04 18.19 5.03
CA ALA A 43 6.65 17.99 5.42
C ALA A 43 6.32 16.50 5.62
N ILE A 44 6.89 15.64 4.77
CA ILE A 44 6.76 14.19 4.92
C ILE A 44 7.50 13.71 6.18
N TYR A 45 8.73 14.19 6.43
CA TYR A 45 9.48 13.86 7.63
C TYR A 45 8.72 14.22 8.90
N GLU A 46 8.19 15.45 8.99
CA GLU A 46 7.44 15.93 10.14
C GLU A 46 6.12 15.16 10.34
N ALA A 47 5.50 14.67 9.26
CA ALA A 47 4.32 13.83 9.32
C ALA A 47 4.63 12.40 9.80
N LEU A 48 5.85 11.90 9.58
CA LEU A 48 6.26 10.53 9.92
C LEU A 48 7.01 10.45 11.26
N VAL A 49 7.75 11.48 11.62
CA VAL A 49 8.64 11.53 12.78
C VAL A 49 8.20 12.67 13.69
N PRO A 50 7.66 12.36 14.88
CA PRO A 50 7.30 13.39 15.84
C PRO A 50 8.51 14.24 16.23
N ALA A 51 8.30 15.56 16.39
CA ALA A 51 9.35 16.49 16.80
C ALA A 51 10.00 16.11 18.15
N SER A 52 9.28 15.41 19.02
CA SER A 52 9.77 14.90 20.30
C SER A 52 10.79 13.76 20.18
N VAL A 53 10.84 13.08 19.04
CA VAL A 53 11.72 11.91 18.79
C VAL A 53 12.79 12.25 17.75
N GLY A 54 12.43 12.98 16.69
CA GLY A 54 13.28 13.20 15.52
C GLY A 54 14.37 14.25 15.66
N GLY A 55 14.41 15.00 16.77
CA GLY A 55 15.33 16.11 16.96
C GLY A 55 15.23 17.16 15.85
N ALA A 56 16.28 17.98 15.69
CA ALA A 56 16.34 18.94 14.59
C ALA A 56 16.53 18.20 13.24
N ARG A 57 15.65 18.49 12.28
CA ARG A 57 15.75 17.97 10.91
C ARG A 57 17.12 18.30 10.30
N ASN A 58 17.73 17.33 9.62
CA ASN A 58 18.99 17.49 8.92
C ASN A 58 18.91 16.89 7.51
N ALA A 59 19.95 17.12 6.69
CA ALA A 59 20.00 16.65 5.30
C ALA A 59 19.94 15.10 5.17
N GLY A 60 20.36 14.35 6.20
CA GLY A 60 20.25 12.90 6.22
C GLY A 60 18.79 12.43 6.26
N HIS A 61 17.92 13.14 6.97
CA HIS A 61 16.49 12.84 7.00
C HIS A 61 15.84 13.03 5.63
N ASP A 62 16.22 14.08 4.90
CA ASP A 62 15.73 14.32 3.54
C ASP A 62 16.16 13.22 2.58
N ALA A 63 17.41 12.73 2.71
CA ALA A 63 17.89 11.61 1.92
C ALA A 63 17.10 10.32 2.19
N LEU A 64 16.70 10.06 3.44
CA LEU A 64 15.84 8.92 3.80
C LEU A 64 14.44 9.06 3.23
N VAL A 65 13.83 10.25 3.32
CA VAL A 65 12.51 10.52 2.72
C VAL A 65 12.54 10.36 1.20
N ASN A 66 13.59 10.83 0.53
CA ASN A 66 13.77 10.63 -0.91
C ASN A 66 13.92 9.14 -1.28
N GLN A 67 14.67 8.36 -0.50
CA GLN A 67 14.78 6.91 -0.69
C GLN A 67 13.43 6.21 -0.51
N MET A 68 12.67 6.62 0.50
CA MET A 68 11.29 6.17 0.69
C MET A 68 10.45 6.50 -0.55
N GLY A 69 10.47 7.75 -1.01
CA GLY A 69 9.79 8.18 -2.25
C GLY A 69 10.15 7.32 -3.46
N ALA A 70 11.43 6.98 -3.64
CA ALA A 70 11.89 6.11 -4.71
C ALA A 70 11.32 4.69 -4.62
N LEU A 71 11.19 4.12 -3.42
CA LEU A 71 10.53 2.82 -3.23
C LEU A 71 9.02 2.92 -3.52
N TYR A 72 8.35 4.00 -3.11
CA TYR A 72 6.93 4.21 -3.40
C TYR A 72 6.62 4.39 -4.90
N ILE A 73 7.59 4.82 -5.73
CA ILE A 73 7.42 4.81 -7.20
C ILE A 73 7.12 3.38 -7.68
N SER A 74 7.79 2.36 -7.13
CA SER A 74 7.57 0.97 -7.53
C SER A 74 6.14 0.51 -7.21
N ILE A 75 5.62 0.88 -6.05
CA ILE A 75 4.24 0.61 -5.63
C ILE A 75 3.26 1.36 -6.55
N ALA A 76 3.54 2.65 -6.82
CA ALA A 76 2.71 3.49 -7.67
C ALA A 76 2.60 2.93 -9.10
N LEU A 77 3.71 2.53 -9.71
CA LEU A 77 3.73 1.93 -11.05
C LEU A 77 3.03 0.56 -11.07
N THR A 78 3.20 -0.23 -10.02
CA THR A 78 2.51 -1.53 -9.92
C THR A 78 1.00 -1.34 -9.85
N ALA A 79 0.51 -0.43 -9.00
CA ALA A 79 -0.91 -0.12 -8.87
C ALA A 79 -1.49 0.56 -10.12
N THR A 80 -0.75 1.50 -10.72
CA THR A 80 -1.21 2.25 -11.90
C THR A 80 -1.16 1.39 -13.16
N VAL A 81 -0.04 0.73 -13.43
CA VAL A 81 0.21 0.05 -14.72
C VAL A 81 -0.10 -1.43 -14.63
N LEU A 82 0.62 -2.19 -13.79
CA LEU A 82 0.56 -3.66 -13.78
C LEU A 82 -0.88 -4.16 -13.56
N LEU A 83 -1.57 -3.62 -12.56
CA LEU A 83 -2.95 -4.05 -12.24
C LEU A 83 -3.97 -3.70 -13.33
N ARG A 84 -3.68 -2.75 -14.23
CA ARG A 84 -4.58 -2.44 -15.36
C ARG A 84 -4.39 -3.36 -16.55
N VAL A 85 -3.21 -3.96 -16.70
CA VAL A 85 -2.86 -4.78 -17.87
C VAL A 85 -3.01 -6.29 -17.62
N THR A 86 -3.16 -6.71 -16.36
CA THR A 86 -3.34 -8.13 -16.00
C THR A 86 -4.70 -8.43 -15.39
N ARG A 87 -5.22 -9.63 -15.69
CA ARG A 87 -6.38 -10.24 -15.02
C ARG A 87 -6.00 -11.48 -14.21
N ASP A 88 -4.71 -11.80 -14.10
CA ASP A 88 -4.25 -12.95 -13.33
C ASP A 88 -4.51 -12.71 -11.83
N ALA A 89 -5.34 -13.55 -11.25
CA ALA A 89 -5.73 -13.47 -9.84
C ALA A 89 -4.53 -13.65 -8.90
N THR A 90 -3.55 -14.48 -9.29
CA THR A 90 -2.33 -14.68 -8.52
C THR A 90 -1.49 -13.41 -8.49
N VAL A 91 -1.31 -12.75 -9.65
CA VAL A 91 -0.58 -11.48 -9.71
C VAL A 91 -1.25 -10.42 -8.85
N TRP A 92 -2.57 -10.28 -8.96
CA TRP A 92 -3.34 -9.37 -8.13
C TRP A 92 -3.17 -9.66 -6.62
N ARG A 93 -3.26 -10.93 -6.20
CA ARG A 93 -3.11 -11.31 -4.79
C ARG A 93 -1.69 -11.09 -4.27
N VAL A 94 -0.67 -11.38 -5.07
CA VAL A 94 0.74 -11.15 -4.69
C VAL A 94 1.01 -9.67 -4.52
N VAL A 95 0.55 -8.82 -5.45
CA VAL A 95 0.69 -7.36 -5.35
C VAL A 95 -0.04 -6.81 -4.13
N GLN A 96 -1.31 -7.18 -3.91
CA GLN A 96 -2.04 -6.69 -2.75
C GLN A 96 -1.45 -7.24 -1.44
N GLY A 97 -0.93 -8.46 -1.45
CA GLY A 97 -0.24 -9.07 -0.30
C GLY A 97 1.07 -8.38 0.05
N SER A 98 1.88 -8.01 -0.95
CA SER A 98 3.13 -7.28 -0.72
C SER A 98 2.86 -5.88 -0.16
N VAL A 99 1.84 -5.19 -0.68
CA VAL A 99 1.44 -3.87 -0.14
C VAL A 99 0.80 -3.99 1.24
N LEU A 100 0.02 -5.05 1.51
CA LEU A 100 -0.51 -5.30 2.85
C LEU A 100 0.61 -5.46 3.89
N ALA A 101 1.73 -6.09 3.53
CA ALA A 101 2.89 -6.18 4.42
C ALA A 101 3.47 -4.78 4.75
N VAL A 102 3.48 -3.87 3.77
CA VAL A 102 3.86 -2.47 3.98
C VAL A 102 2.87 -1.78 4.92
N ASP A 103 1.56 -1.96 4.70
CA ASP A 103 0.52 -1.36 5.55
C ASP A 103 0.65 -1.80 7.01
N LEU A 104 0.88 -3.10 7.25
CA LEU A 104 1.08 -3.63 8.60
C LEU A 104 2.35 -3.09 9.25
N ALA A 105 3.44 -2.95 8.50
CA ALA A 105 4.66 -2.33 9.00
C ALA A 105 4.44 -0.85 9.35
N LEU A 106 3.72 -0.10 8.52
CA LEU A 106 3.36 1.29 8.81
C LEU A 106 2.49 1.41 10.07
N ILE A 107 1.49 0.54 10.24
CA ILE A 107 0.65 0.50 11.44
C ILE A 107 1.53 0.24 12.68
N ALA A 108 2.45 -0.73 12.62
CA ALA A 108 3.35 -1.02 13.73
C ALA A 108 4.24 0.19 14.09
N ILE A 109 4.83 0.85 13.09
CA ILE A 109 5.65 2.05 13.27
C ILE A 109 4.83 3.18 13.91
N MET A 110 3.59 3.39 13.46
CA MET A 110 2.71 4.41 14.03
C MET A 110 2.32 4.09 15.48
N ILE A 111 2.04 2.82 15.80
CA ILE A 111 1.76 2.38 17.18
C ILE A 111 2.97 2.62 18.08
N GLU A 112 4.18 2.29 17.63
CA GLU A 112 5.41 2.56 18.37
C GLU A 112 5.62 4.06 18.61
N SER A 113 5.41 4.87 17.57
CA SER A 113 5.47 6.34 17.65
C SER A 113 4.43 6.93 18.61
N LEU A 114 3.22 6.36 18.68
CA LEU A 114 2.21 6.76 19.67
C LEU A 114 2.56 6.28 21.08
N SER A 115 3.14 5.09 21.21
CA SER A 115 3.59 4.53 22.49
C SER A 115 4.69 5.37 23.14
N THR A 116 5.67 5.84 22.36
CA THR A 116 6.75 6.70 22.86
C THR A 116 6.24 8.05 23.38
N ARG A 117 5.09 8.51 22.88
CA ARG A 117 4.39 9.71 23.36
C ARG A 117 3.42 9.44 24.52
N GLY A 118 3.22 8.18 24.91
CA GLY A 118 2.19 7.80 25.89
C GLY A 118 0.75 7.97 25.39
N MET A 119 0.55 8.09 24.07
CA MET A 119 -0.73 8.41 23.42
C MET A 119 -1.39 7.19 22.78
N LEU A 120 -1.39 6.03 23.45
CA LEU A 120 -2.03 4.82 22.91
C LEU A 120 -3.56 4.89 22.93
N HIS A 121 -4.13 5.77 23.74
CA HIS A 121 -5.58 5.94 23.83
C HIS A 121 -6.09 6.76 22.63
N PRO A 122 -6.94 6.22 21.74
CA PRO A 122 -7.33 6.90 20.50
C PRO A 122 -8.06 8.23 20.71
N ALA A 123 -8.70 8.42 21.88
CA ALA A 123 -9.36 9.69 22.21
C ALA A 123 -8.39 10.88 22.38
N ALA A 124 -7.09 10.62 22.54
CA ALA A 124 -6.06 11.66 22.68
C ALA A 124 -5.38 12.03 21.35
N TRP A 125 -5.69 11.31 20.26
CA TRP A 125 -5.02 11.49 18.98
C TRP A 125 -5.37 12.82 18.33
N ALA A 126 -4.38 13.45 17.71
CA ALA A 126 -4.64 14.60 16.85
C ALA A 126 -5.42 14.17 15.60
N ALA A 127 -6.04 15.13 14.92
CA ALA A 127 -6.75 14.87 13.67
C ALA A 127 -5.83 14.22 12.61
N SER A 128 -4.55 14.60 12.58
CA SER A 128 -3.54 14.02 11.68
C SER A 128 -3.20 12.56 12.02
N ASP A 129 -3.10 12.20 13.31
CA ASP A 129 -2.89 10.81 13.74
C ASP A 129 -4.07 9.93 13.33
N TRP A 130 -5.31 10.42 13.53
CA TRP A 130 -6.52 9.75 13.07
C TRP A 130 -6.58 9.59 11.56
N GLN A 131 -6.20 10.61 10.81
CA GLN A 131 -6.18 10.56 9.35
C GLN A 131 -5.18 9.51 8.85
N ASN A 132 -3.94 9.52 9.34
CA ASN A 132 -2.91 8.58 8.92
C ASN A 132 -3.25 7.15 9.34
N MET A 133 -3.50 6.92 10.63
CA MET A 133 -3.82 5.58 11.13
C MET A 133 -5.11 5.04 10.52
N GLY A 134 -6.17 5.86 10.48
CA GLY A 134 -7.47 5.47 9.95
C GLY A 134 -7.41 5.09 8.48
N LEU A 135 -6.70 5.88 7.66
CA LEU A 135 -6.51 5.56 6.25
C LEU A 135 -5.70 4.27 6.08
N THR A 136 -4.57 4.10 6.78
CA THR A 136 -3.73 2.91 6.68
C THR A 136 -4.47 1.64 7.12
N VAL A 137 -5.23 1.69 8.23
CA VAL A 137 -6.04 0.55 8.69
C VAL A 137 -7.13 0.21 7.69
N TRP A 138 -7.83 1.22 7.15
CA TRP A 138 -8.86 1.02 6.13
C TRP A 138 -8.31 0.31 4.89
N VAL A 139 -7.16 0.76 4.37
CA VAL A 139 -6.57 0.16 3.17
C VAL A 139 -6.02 -1.25 3.41
N ALA A 140 -5.50 -1.52 4.62
CA ALA A 140 -5.08 -2.84 5.05
C ALA A 140 -6.27 -3.82 5.11
N VAL A 141 -7.39 -3.40 5.67
CA VAL A 141 -8.62 -4.21 5.75
C VAL A 141 -9.16 -4.53 4.35
N LEU A 142 -9.23 -3.54 3.46
CA LEU A 142 -9.66 -3.77 2.07
C LEU A 142 -8.76 -4.79 1.36
N ARG A 143 -7.44 -4.70 1.54
CA ARG A 143 -6.49 -5.68 0.99
C ARG A 143 -6.68 -7.05 1.58
N GLY A 144 -6.85 -7.15 2.90
CA GLY A 144 -7.13 -8.40 3.60
C GLY A 144 -8.35 -9.10 3.01
N PHE A 145 -9.46 -8.38 2.83
CA PHE A 145 -10.67 -8.93 2.20
C PHE A 145 -10.46 -9.35 0.75
N PHE A 146 -9.73 -8.55 -0.03
CA PHE A 146 -9.42 -8.92 -1.41
C PHE A 146 -8.57 -10.19 -1.50
N ILE A 147 -7.53 -10.33 -0.67
CA ILE A 147 -6.65 -11.51 -0.62
C ILE A 147 -7.42 -12.75 -0.16
N ALA A 148 -8.38 -12.58 0.75
CA ALA A 148 -9.32 -13.62 1.18
C ALA A 148 -10.42 -13.92 0.14
N GLU A 149 -10.35 -13.32 -1.06
CA GLU A 149 -11.29 -13.49 -2.17
C GLU A 149 -12.74 -13.06 -1.85
N VAL A 150 -12.94 -12.23 -0.82
CA VAL A 150 -14.26 -11.68 -0.47
C VAL A 150 -14.70 -10.73 -1.57
N GLY A 151 -15.77 -11.06 -2.30
CA GLY A 151 -16.27 -10.23 -3.41
C GLY A 151 -15.45 -10.33 -4.70
N VAL A 152 -14.65 -11.39 -4.85
CA VAL A 152 -13.88 -11.70 -6.07
C VAL A 152 -14.30 -13.06 -6.60
N LYS A 153 -14.52 -13.18 -7.91
CA LYS A 153 -14.73 -14.48 -8.59
C LYS A 153 -13.62 -14.70 -9.59
N THR A 154 -13.09 -15.92 -9.59
CA THR A 154 -12.03 -16.33 -10.51
C THR A 154 -12.46 -17.54 -11.32
N GLN A 155 -11.92 -17.67 -12.53
CA GLN A 155 -12.05 -18.87 -13.35
C GLN A 155 -10.67 -19.44 -13.66
N THR A 156 -10.57 -20.76 -13.66
CA THR A 156 -9.34 -21.46 -14.03
C THR A 156 -9.32 -21.68 -15.54
N VAL A 157 -8.31 -21.14 -16.22
CA VAL A 157 -8.13 -21.27 -17.67
C VAL A 157 -6.88 -22.13 -17.93
N LYS A 158 -7.01 -23.12 -18.80
CA LYS A 158 -5.90 -23.98 -19.24
C LYS A 158 -5.41 -23.49 -20.60
N PHE A 159 -4.11 -23.18 -20.70
CA PHE A 159 -3.47 -22.88 -21.97
C PHE A 159 -2.69 -24.10 -22.44
N LYS A 160 -2.81 -24.41 -23.74
CA LYS A 160 -1.98 -25.42 -24.38
C LYS A 160 -0.71 -24.73 -24.87
N VAL A 161 0.43 -25.08 -24.29
CA VAL A 161 1.73 -24.62 -24.77
C VAL A 161 2.10 -25.52 -25.95
N ALA A 162 2.37 -24.91 -27.10
CA ALA A 162 2.78 -25.60 -28.32
C ALA A 162 4.25 -25.99 -28.28
#